data_AF-A0A315H8J6-F1
#
_entry.id   AF-A0A315H8J6-F1
#
_cell.length_a   1.000
_cell.length_b   1.000
_cell.length_c   1.000
_cell.angle_alpha   90.00
_cell.angle_beta   90.00
_cell.angle_gamma   90.00
#
_symmetry.space_group_name_H-M   'P 1'
#
loop_
_entity.id
_entity.type
_entity.pdbx_description
1 polymer ?
#
loop_
_entity_poly.entity_id
_entity_poly.type
_entity_poly.pdbx_seq_one_letter_code
_entity_poly.pdbx_strand_id
1 'polypeptide(L)'
;MTIDKRALREVAEKATPGNWRRTSSLFNGITVTPFSLCGEEVTLAHTVEKRDAEFIAAANPTTMLALLDENLQLQREKDATEAVALALRDDMRQAREQLEAAEKRIADGSKRIAELESNEVREVGNKFLVVRHPGKTPAIKHCTGDLEDFLRKLIEQDPLVTIDIITHRYYGVGGQWVQDAGEYLQMMQGAGIGVKQQEDSVDSDVGRNQPGMVVAVHIGAGDFVKFKGQVFEVEETDFDDHDVTLWFVGGNALKCAAGCPVEVVSAPVAAGIKVKGE
;
A
#
# COMPACT_ATOMS: atom_id res chain seq x y z
N MET A 1 -53.40 -6.29 -3.73
CA MET A 1 -53.92 -7.25 -4.73
C MET A 1 -52.71 -7.91 -5.38
N THR A 2 -52.55 -9.22 -5.24
CA THR A 2 -51.40 -9.94 -5.83
C THR A 2 -51.82 -10.48 -7.18
N ILE A 3 -51.16 -10.05 -8.24
CA ILE A 3 -51.44 -10.52 -9.60
C ILE A 3 -50.85 -11.93 -9.74
N ASP A 4 -51.68 -12.89 -10.13
CA ASP A 4 -51.21 -14.22 -10.53
C ASP A 4 -50.57 -14.15 -11.93
N LYS A 5 -49.25 -13.96 -11.95
CA LYS A 5 -48.46 -13.85 -13.18
C LYS A 5 -48.47 -15.13 -14.00
N ARG A 6 -48.66 -16.30 -13.39
CA ARG A 6 -48.72 -17.59 -14.10
C ARG A 6 -50.05 -17.72 -14.84
N ALA A 7 -51.15 -17.47 -14.13
CA ALA A 7 -52.47 -17.42 -14.75
C ALA A 7 -52.53 -16.39 -15.88
N LEU A 8 -51.93 -15.21 -15.68
CA LEU A 8 -51.86 -14.17 -16.71
C LEU A 8 -51.05 -14.61 -17.92
N ARG A 9 -49.93 -15.32 -17.72
CA ARG A 9 -49.13 -15.89 -18.81
C ARG A 9 -49.93 -16.91 -19.61
N GLU A 10 -50.59 -17.85 -18.94
CA GLU A 10 -51.41 -18.87 -19.62
C GLU A 10 -52.53 -18.27 -20.47
N VAL A 11 -53.17 -17.20 -19.97
CA VAL A 11 -54.20 -16.48 -20.71
C VAL A 11 -53.60 -15.76 -21.92
N ALA A 12 -52.43 -15.14 -21.77
CA ALA A 12 -51.74 -14.47 -22.88
C ALA A 12 -51.25 -15.47 -23.95
N GLU A 13 -50.71 -16.62 -23.56
CA GLU A 13 -50.26 -17.67 -24.51
C GLU A 13 -51.43 -18.28 -25.31
N LYS A 14 -52.63 -18.35 -24.73
CA LYS A 14 -53.85 -18.84 -25.40
C LYS A 14 -54.53 -17.80 -26.29
N ALA A 15 -54.21 -16.52 -26.11
CA ALA A 15 -54.81 -15.44 -26.87
C ALA A 15 -54.23 -15.35 -28.29
N THR A 16 -54.91 -14.62 -29.18
CA THR A 16 -54.47 -14.49 -30.58
C THR A 16 -53.09 -13.84 -30.67
N PRO A 17 -52.07 -14.53 -31.22
CA PRO A 17 -50.73 -13.98 -31.29
C PRO A 17 -50.62 -12.90 -32.37
N GLY A 18 -49.52 -12.15 -32.33
CA GLY A 18 -49.18 -11.18 -33.38
C GLY A 18 -49.62 -9.75 -33.06
N ASN A 19 -49.59 -8.90 -34.10
CA ASN A 19 -49.85 -7.48 -33.97
C ASN A 19 -51.35 -7.19 -33.98
N TRP A 20 -51.80 -6.46 -32.98
CA TRP A 20 -53.20 -6.07 -32.84
C TRP A 20 -53.35 -4.62 -33.30
N ARG A 21 -54.38 -4.33 -34.11
CA ARG A 21 -54.70 -2.98 -34.58
C ARG A 21 -56.09 -2.57 -34.11
N ARG A 22 -56.23 -1.29 -33.81
CA ARG A 22 -57.53 -0.69 -33.51
C ARG A 22 -58.41 -0.63 -34.76
N THR A 23 -59.69 -0.96 -34.64
CA THR A 23 -60.69 -0.74 -35.70
C THR A 23 -61.75 0.29 -35.30
N SER A 24 -62.21 1.10 -36.26
CA SER A 24 -63.24 2.14 -36.07
C SER A 24 -64.67 1.69 -36.39
N SER A 25 -64.86 0.43 -36.81
CA SER A 25 -66.19 -0.12 -37.16
C SER A 25 -67.11 -0.16 -35.95
N LEU A 26 -68.44 -0.02 -36.10
CA LEU A 26 -69.44 -0.06 -35.02
C LEU A 26 -69.65 -1.46 -34.38
N PHE A 27 -68.70 -2.38 -34.55
CA PHE A 27 -68.88 -3.80 -34.25
C PHE A 27 -68.19 -4.19 -32.95
N ASN A 28 -68.95 -4.39 -31.87
CA ASN A 28 -68.42 -4.74 -30.55
C ASN A 28 -67.77 -6.14 -30.52
N GLY A 29 -66.42 -6.24 -30.44
CA GLY A 29 -65.70 -7.48 -30.14
C GLY A 29 -64.31 -7.64 -30.79
N ILE A 30 -63.49 -8.57 -30.30
CA ILE A 30 -62.27 -9.01 -31.01
C ILE A 30 -62.72 -9.93 -32.15
N THR A 31 -62.53 -9.50 -33.40
CA THR A 31 -62.88 -10.31 -34.56
C THR A 31 -61.61 -10.90 -35.18
N VAL A 32 -61.48 -12.22 -35.08
CA VAL A 32 -60.51 -12.99 -35.89
C VAL A 32 -61.16 -13.22 -37.23
N THR A 33 -61.00 -12.25 -38.12
CA THR A 33 -61.33 -12.43 -39.53
C THR A 33 -60.13 -11.94 -40.32
N PRO A 34 -59.69 -12.64 -41.38
CA PRO A 34 -58.62 -12.17 -42.23
C PRO A 34 -59.11 -10.94 -43.01
N PHE A 35 -59.11 -9.79 -42.36
CA PHE A 35 -59.15 -8.52 -43.04
C PHE A 35 -57.73 -8.24 -43.49
N SER A 36 -57.48 -8.39 -44.78
CA SER A 36 -56.27 -7.86 -45.41
C SER A 36 -56.34 -6.33 -45.44
N LEU A 37 -56.02 -5.68 -44.32
CA LEU A 37 -55.77 -4.25 -44.28
C LEU A 37 -54.40 -4.01 -44.92
N CYS A 38 -54.39 -3.47 -46.14
CA CYS A 38 -53.17 -3.23 -46.92
C CYS A 38 -52.32 -4.50 -47.19
N GLY A 39 -52.96 -5.67 -47.33
CA GLY A 39 -52.27 -6.93 -47.65
C GLY A 39 -51.59 -7.64 -46.49
N GLU A 40 -51.78 -7.19 -45.24
CA GLU A 40 -51.27 -7.82 -44.01
C GLU A 40 -52.44 -8.44 -43.22
N GLU A 41 -52.27 -9.67 -42.70
CA GLU A 41 -53.21 -10.25 -41.74
C GLU A 41 -52.98 -9.64 -40.35
N VAL A 42 -53.99 -8.92 -39.85
CA VAL A 42 -53.94 -8.22 -38.57
C VAL A 42 -55.10 -8.61 -37.68
N THR A 43 -54.85 -8.71 -36.37
CA THR A 43 -55.93 -8.93 -35.39
C THR A 43 -56.55 -7.59 -35.02
N LEU A 44 -57.88 -7.48 -35.06
CA LEU A 44 -58.57 -6.24 -34.75
C LEU A 44 -59.08 -6.24 -33.30
N ALA A 45 -58.60 -5.28 -32.51
CA ALA A 45 -59.16 -4.95 -31.20
C ALA A 45 -60.25 -3.88 -31.36
N HIS A 46 -61.44 -4.14 -30.81
CA HIS A 46 -62.55 -3.20 -30.83
C HIS A 46 -63.24 -3.08 -29.48
N THR A 47 -63.58 -1.84 -29.12
CA THR A 47 -64.41 -1.45 -27.99
C THR A 47 -65.26 -0.23 -28.40
N VAL A 48 -66.36 0.01 -27.68
CA VAL A 48 -67.22 1.20 -27.87
C VAL A 48 -66.41 2.49 -27.82
N GLU A 49 -65.48 2.58 -26.87
CA GLU A 49 -64.58 3.71 -26.71
C GLU A 49 -63.30 3.54 -27.53
N LYS A 50 -62.97 4.54 -28.35
CA LYS A 50 -61.80 4.51 -29.23
C LYS A 50 -60.48 4.32 -28.47
N ARG A 51 -60.37 4.93 -27.28
CA ARG A 51 -59.18 4.89 -26.43
C ARG A 51 -58.91 3.50 -25.86
N ASP A 52 -59.96 2.77 -25.52
CA ASP A 52 -59.85 1.44 -24.92
C ASP A 52 -59.35 0.42 -25.96
N ALA A 53 -59.79 0.55 -27.22
CA ALA A 53 -59.33 -0.28 -28.33
C ALA A 53 -57.84 -0.05 -28.64
N GLU A 54 -57.38 1.20 -28.54
CA GLU A 54 -55.95 1.53 -28.66
C GLU A 54 -55.13 0.94 -27.52
N PHE A 55 -55.63 1.04 -26.29
CA PHE A 55 -54.98 0.43 -25.13
C PHE A 55 -54.88 -1.09 -25.26
N ILE A 56 -55.96 -1.78 -25.65
CA ILE A 56 -55.97 -3.25 -25.83
C ILE A 56 -55.04 -3.67 -26.97
N ALA A 57 -54.99 -2.91 -28.06
CA ALA A 57 -54.08 -3.18 -29.17
C ALA A 57 -52.60 -3.05 -28.74
N ALA A 58 -52.28 -2.08 -27.89
CA ALA A 58 -50.94 -1.91 -27.32
C ALA A 58 -50.62 -2.98 -26.25
N ALA A 59 -51.57 -3.25 -25.36
CA ALA A 59 -51.50 -4.27 -24.30
C ALA A 59 -51.92 -5.66 -24.81
N ASN A 60 -51.54 -5.99 -26.04
CA ASN A 60 -51.83 -7.26 -26.67
C ASN A 60 -51.04 -8.42 -25.99
N PRO A 61 -51.35 -9.67 -26.33
CA PRO A 61 -50.69 -10.84 -25.73
C PRO A 61 -49.17 -10.85 -25.88
N THR A 62 -48.65 -10.40 -27.03
CA THR A 62 -47.20 -10.32 -27.29
C THR A 62 -46.53 -9.34 -26.32
N THR A 63 -47.09 -8.14 -26.17
CA THR A 63 -46.60 -7.14 -25.21
C THR A 63 -46.67 -7.65 -23.77
N MET A 64 -47.77 -8.33 -23.39
CA MET A 64 -47.93 -8.87 -22.05
C MET A 64 -46.88 -9.95 -21.73
N LEU A 65 -46.61 -10.87 -22.67
CA LEU A 65 -45.60 -11.91 -22.49
C LEU A 65 -44.20 -11.31 -22.36
N ALA A 66 -43.85 -10.33 -23.19
CA ALA A 66 -42.58 -9.61 -23.11
C ALA A 66 -42.40 -8.95 -21.73
N LEU A 67 -43.42 -8.25 -21.24
CA LEU A 67 -43.39 -7.63 -19.91
C LEU A 67 -43.29 -8.66 -18.78
N LEU A 68 -43.91 -9.83 -18.92
CA LEU A 68 -43.78 -10.92 -17.94
C LEU A 68 -42.38 -11.53 -17.93
N ASP A 69 -41.74 -11.65 -19.10
CA ASP A 69 -40.36 -12.12 -19.24
C ASP A 69 -39.36 -11.12 -18.64
N GLU A 70 -39.52 -9.83 -18.95
CA GLU A 70 -38.74 -8.75 -18.32
C GLU A 70 -38.91 -8.75 -16.79
N ASN A 71 -40.13 -8.94 -16.32
CA ASN A 71 -40.38 -8.99 -14.88
C ASN A 71 -39.72 -10.20 -14.21
N LEU A 72 -39.72 -11.36 -14.87
CA LEU A 72 -39.02 -12.54 -14.38
C LEU A 72 -37.51 -12.33 -14.36
N GLN A 73 -36.96 -11.68 -15.39
CA GLN A 73 -35.55 -11.32 -15.46
C GLN A 73 -35.16 -10.37 -14.32
N LEU A 74 -35.94 -9.31 -14.09
CA LEU A 74 -35.73 -8.37 -12.99
C LEU A 74 -35.80 -9.05 -11.61
N GLN A 75 -36.67 -10.04 -11.43
CA GLN A 75 -36.72 -10.82 -10.19
C GLN A 75 -35.43 -11.60 -9.97
N ARG A 76 -34.91 -12.26 -11.00
CA ARG A 76 -33.64 -13.01 -10.93
C ARG A 76 -32.45 -12.10 -10.64
N GLU A 77 -32.38 -10.94 -11.29
CA GLU A 77 -31.32 -9.95 -11.07
C GLU A 77 -31.37 -9.37 -9.66
N LYS A 78 -32.58 -9.10 -9.15
CA LYS A 78 -32.79 -8.68 -7.77
C LYS A 78 -32.28 -9.75 -6.80
N ASP A 79 -32.67 -11.00 -6.97
CA ASP A 79 -32.28 -12.11 -6.09
C ASP A 79 -30.76 -12.33 -6.14
N ALA A 80 -30.14 -12.23 -7.33
CA ALA A 80 -28.69 -12.29 -7.48
C ALA A 80 -27.97 -11.13 -6.77
N THR A 81 -28.51 -9.91 -6.89
CA THR A 81 -27.96 -8.73 -6.22
C THR A 81 -28.08 -8.86 -4.70
N GLU A 82 -29.21 -9.37 -4.20
CA GLU A 82 -29.42 -9.62 -2.77
C GLU A 82 -28.45 -10.69 -2.24
N ALA A 83 -28.20 -11.76 -2.99
CA ALA A 83 -27.22 -12.78 -2.64
C ALA A 83 -25.80 -12.20 -2.56
N VAL A 84 -25.39 -11.37 -3.53
CA VAL A 84 -24.07 -10.69 -3.51
C VAL A 84 -23.97 -9.74 -2.31
N ALA A 85 -25.02 -8.98 -2.02
CA ALA A 85 -25.04 -8.06 -0.88
C ALA A 85 -24.94 -8.79 0.48
N LEU A 86 -25.54 -9.99 0.58
CA LEU A 86 -25.41 -10.84 1.77
C LEU A 86 -23.99 -11.38 1.92
N ALA A 87 -23.40 -11.91 0.85
CA ALA A 87 -22.01 -12.39 0.86
C ALA A 87 -21.04 -11.27 1.27
N LEU A 88 -21.17 -10.09 0.67
CA LEU A 88 -20.33 -8.94 1.02
C LEU A 88 -20.50 -8.53 2.49
N ARG A 89 -21.70 -8.61 3.04
CA ARG A 89 -21.94 -8.31 4.45
C ARG A 89 -21.21 -9.30 5.37
N ASP A 90 -21.20 -10.57 5.00
CA ASP A 90 -20.52 -11.61 5.77
C ASP A 90 -18.99 -11.49 5.66
N ASP A 91 -18.46 -11.21 4.47
CA ASP A 91 -17.03 -10.92 4.26
C ASP A 91 -16.59 -9.71 5.09
N MET A 92 -17.39 -8.63 5.09
CA MET A 92 -17.10 -7.44 5.90
C MET A 92 -17.15 -7.71 7.40
N ARG A 93 -17.99 -8.66 7.85
CA ARG A 93 -18.00 -9.09 9.26
C ARG A 93 -16.73 -9.87 9.60
N GLN A 94 -16.35 -10.83 8.76
CA GLN A 94 -15.12 -11.60 8.96
C GLN A 94 -13.87 -10.72 8.94
N ALA A 95 -13.80 -9.74 8.04
CA ALA A 95 -12.70 -8.78 8.00
C ALA A 95 -12.60 -7.95 9.29
N ARG A 96 -13.74 -7.55 9.88
CA ARG A 96 -13.75 -6.84 11.17
C ARG A 96 -13.28 -7.72 12.33
N GLU A 97 -13.71 -8.99 12.37
CA GLU A 97 -13.25 -9.93 13.40
C GLU A 97 -11.74 -10.21 13.29
N GLN A 98 -11.22 -10.33 12.06
CA GLN A 98 -9.78 -10.47 11.83
C GLN A 98 -9.01 -9.22 12.26
N LEU A 99 -9.56 -8.03 12.00
CA LEU A 99 -8.96 -6.77 12.42
C LEU A 99 -8.91 -6.67 13.95
N GLU A 100 -10.02 -6.95 14.64
CA GLU A 100 -10.08 -6.94 16.11
C GLU A 100 -9.09 -7.95 16.72
N ALA A 101 -8.97 -9.15 16.13
CA ALA A 101 -8.00 -10.14 16.55
C ALA A 101 -6.54 -9.68 16.32
N ALA A 102 -6.26 -9.01 15.21
CA ALA A 102 -4.95 -8.45 14.91
C ALA A 102 -4.60 -7.30 15.87
N GLU A 103 -5.53 -6.39 16.13
CA GLU A 103 -5.38 -5.28 17.10
C GLU A 103 -5.07 -5.81 18.50
N LYS A 104 -5.77 -6.86 18.94
CA LYS A 104 -5.48 -7.51 20.23
C LYS A 104 -4.09 -8.12 20.26
N ARG A 105 -3.65 -8.79 19.20
CA ARG A 105 -2.28 -9.36 19.11
C ARG A 105 -1.22 -8.27 19.14
N ILE A 106 -1.47 -7.12 18.50
CA ILE A 106 -0.57 -5.97 18.54
C ILE A 106 -0.52 -5.40 19.96
N ALA A 107 -1.66 -5.20 20.62
CA ALA A 107 -1.70 -4.70 21.99
C ALA A 107 -0.96 -5.62 22.98
N ASP A 108 -1.19 -6.93 22.89
CA ASP A 108 -0.48 -7.92 23.69
C ASP A 108 1.03 -7.93 23.39
N GLY A 109 1.41 -7.81 22.12
CA GLY A 109 2.81 -7.70 21.69
C GLY A 109 3.49 -6.46 22.26
N SER A 110 2.86 -5.29 22.14
CA SER A 110 3.35 -4.03 22.69
C SER A 110 3.53 -4.09 24.20
N LYS A 111 2.60 -4.73 24.92
CA LYS A 111 2.72 -4.93 26.37
C LYS A 111 3.95 -5.79 26.72
N ARG A 112 4.18 -6.89 25.99
CA ARG A 112 5.34 -7.76 26.20
C ARG A 112 6.66 -7.04 25.90
N ILE A 113 6.70 -6.18 24.87
CA ILE A 113 7.88 -5.35 24.57
C ILE A 113 8.16 -4.40 25.73
N ALA A 114 7.15 -3.68 26.22
CA ALA A 114 7.32 -2.77 27.37
C ALA A 114 7.80 -3.50 28.65
N GLU A 115 7.28 -4.70 28.90
CA GLU A 115 7.75 -5.55 30.01
C GLU A 115 9.22 -5.99 29.82
N LEU A 116 9.61 -6.35 28.60
CA LEU A 116 10.99 -6.72 28.28
C LEU A 116 11.95 -5.52 28.41
N GLU A 117 11.54 -4.34 27.94
CA GLU A 117 12.31 -3.10 28.07
C GLU A 117 12.48 -2.69 29.54
N SER A 118 11.45 -2.87 30.36
CA SER A 118 11.51 -2.60 31.82
C SER A 118 12.39 -3.61 32.57
N ASN A 119 12.36 -4.87 32.14
CA ASN A 119 13.21 -5.94 32.69
C ASN A 119 14.63 -5.93 32.12
N GLU A 120 14.90 -5.16 31.06
CA GLU A 120 16.22 -5.00 30.49
C GLU A 120 17.09 -4.24 31.49
N VAL A 121 17.95 -4.99 32.21
CA VAL A 121 18.96 -4.42 33.10
C VAL A 121 20.01 -3.72 32.25
N ARG A 122 19.78 -2.45 31.91
CA ARG A 122 20.81 -1.55 31.39
C ARG A 122 21.63 -1.10 32.59
N GLU A 123 22.77 -1.74 32.84
CA GLU A 123 23.77 -1.16 33.74
C GLU A 123 24.39 0.07 33.05
N VAL A 124 23.66 1.19 33.11
CA VAL A 124 24.16 2.51 32.72
C VAL A 124 25.34 2.81 33.64
N GLY A 125 26.56 2.64 33.12
CA GLY A 125 27.78 2.88 33.88
C GLY A 125 28.73 1.69 34.02
N ASN A 126 28.44 0.52 33.44
CA ASN A 126 29.38 -0.62 33.39
C ASN A 126 30.53 -0.40 32.41
N LYS A 127 31.33 0.62 32.71
CA LYS A 127 32.57 0.94 32.02
C LYS A 127 33.68 0.06 32.60
N PHE A 128 34.30 -0.75 31.77
CA PHE A 128 35.52 -1.46 32.12
C PHE A 128 36.64 -1.06 31.17
N LEU A 129 37.85 -1.04 31.70
CA LEU A 129 39.05 -0.67 30.98
C LEU A 129 39.83 -1.93 30.63
N VAL A 130 40.22 -2.05 29.37
CA VAL A 130 41.24 -3.02 28.97
C VAL A 130 42.58 -2.30 28.98
N VAL A 131 43.41 -2.63 29.96
CA VAL A 131 44.73 -2.01 30.17
C VAL A 131 45.81 -2.92 29.60
N ARG A 132 46.60 -2.41 28.66
CA ARG A 132 47.67 -3.12 27.99
C ARG A 132 49.02 -2.50 28.34
N HIS A 133 49.92 -3.32 28.88
CA HIS A 133 51.31 -2.94 29.15
C HIS A 133 52.24 -3.66 28.18
N PRO A 134 53.30 -3.00 27.67
CA PRO A 134 54.24 -3.64 26.76
C PRO A 134 54.88 -4.89 27.39
N GLY A 135 54.78 -6.02 26.72
CA GLY A 135 55.34 -7.30 27.16
C GLY A 135 54.54 -8.04 28.25
N LYS A 136 53.33 -7.58 28.61
CA LYS A 136 52.46 -8.25 29.61
C LYS A 136 51.09 -8.61 29.03
N THR A 137 50.43 -9.58 29.65
CA THR A 137 49.03 -9.91 29.33
C THR A 137 48.10 -8.76 29.66
N PRO A 138 47.15 -8.40 28.78
CA PRO A 138 46.15 -7.36 29.04
C PRO A 138 45.34 -7.66 30.31
N ALA A 139 45.00 -6.62 31.07
CA ALA A 139 44.22 -6.73 32.29
C ALA A 139 42.89 -5.96 32.16
N ILE A 140 41.79 -6.60 32.52
CA ILE A 140 40.48 -5.96 32.60
C ILE A 140 40.32 -5.34 33.99
N LYS A 141 40.11 -4.03 34.06
CA LYS A 141 39.90 -3.29 35.31
C LYS A 141 38.53 -2.62 35.32
N HIS A 142 37.86 -2.66 36.47
CA HIS A 142 36.66 -1.88 36.72
C HIS A 142 37.04 -0.56 37.41
N CYS A 143 36.50 0.56 36.94
CA CYS A 143 36.72 1.85 37.58
C CYS A 143 35.80 1.97 38.79
N THR A 144 36.37 2.08 39.99
CA THR A 144 35.64 2.48 41.21
C THR A 144 36.04 3.92 41.56
N GLY A 145 35.11 4.87 41.36
CA GLY A 145 35.35 6.29 41.59
C GLY A 145 35.54 7.11 40.30
N ASP A 146 36.20 8.26 40.41
CA ASP A 146 36.43 9.17 39.28
C ASP A 146 37.37 8.55 38.21
N LEU A 147 36.92 8.59 36.95
CA LEU A 147 37.58 7.94 35.83
C LEU A 147 38.90 8.64 35.48
N GLU A 148 38.92 9.97 35.53
CA GLU A 148 40.10 10.75 35.14
C GLU A 148 41.27 10.51 36.10
N ASP A 149 41.01 10.55 37.41
CA ASP A 149 42.02 10.23 38.42
C ASP A 149 42.57 8.81 38.28
N PHE A 150 41.72 7.84 37.94
CA PHE A 150 42.13 6.46 37.73
C PHE A 150 43.02 6.30 36.48
N LEU A 151 42.64 6.93 35.36
CA LEU A 151 43.44 6.94 34.13
C LEU A 151 44.78 7.64 34.35
N ARG A 152 44.78 8.76 35.06
CA ARG A 152 45.98 9.55 35.36
C ARG A 152 46.99 8.72 36.17
N LYS A 153 46.53 7.98 37.19
CA LYS A 153 47.37 7.04 37.97
C LYS A 153 47.96 5.91 37.12
N LEU A 154 47.22 5.39 36.14
CA LEU A 154 47.72 4.31 35.27
C LEU A 154 48.80 4.81 34.31
N ILE A 155 48.60 5.99 33.72
CA ILE A 155 49.56 6.60 32.79
C ILE A 155 50.82 7.05 33.53
N GLU A 156 50.69 7.52 34.77
CA GLU A 156 51.83 7.90 35.62
C GLU A 156 52.70 6.69 36.02
N GLN A 157 52.09 5.52 36.23
CA GLN A 157 52.81 4.27 36.53
C GLN A 157 53.54 3.69 35.31
N ASP A 158 52.97 3.82 34.12
CA ASP A 158 53.56 3.32 32.88
C ASP A 158 53.21 4.26 31.71
N PRO A 159 54.15 5.13 31.29
CA PRO A 159 53.91 6.08 30.20
C PRO A 159 53.61 5.45 28.84
N LEU A 160 53.92 4.15 28.65
CA LEU A 160 53.68 3.41 27.42
C LEU A 160 52.41 2.54 27.49
N VAL A 161 51.60 2.69 28.54
CA VAL A 161 50.33 1.96 28.70
C VAL A 161 49.32 2.36 27.62
N THR A 162 48.65 1.37 27.02
CA THR A 162 47.50 1.57 26.12
C THR A 162 46.23 1.16 26.85
N ILE A 163 45.21 2.01 26.81
CA ILE A 163 43.96 1.81 27.55
C ILE A 163 42.78 1.94 26.58
N ASP A 164 42.00 0.87 26.44
CA ASP A 164 40.74 0.90 25.71
C ASP A 164 39.58 1.02 26.70
N ILE A 165 38.73 2.02 26.50
CA ILE A 165 37.54 2.27 27.32
C ILE A 165 36.36 1.57 26.66
N ILE A 166 35.86 0.49 27.28
CA ILE A 166 34.68 -0.21 26.79
C ILE A 166 33.48 0.25 27.61
N THR A 167 32.56 0.93 26.94
CA THR A 167 31.42 1.62 27.57
C THR A 167 30.14 0.78 27.60
N HIS A 168 30.10 -0.35 26.89
CA HIS A 168 28.90 -1.18 26.78
C HIS A 168 29.27 -2.67 26.84
N ARG A 169 28.56 -3.43 27.69
CA ARG A 169 28.49 -4.89 27.65
C ARG A 169 27.02 -5.26 27.47
N TYR A 170 26.68 -5.94 26.39
CA TYR A 170 25.32 -6.43 26.18
C TYR A 170 25.12 -7.68 27.05
N TYR A 171 24.11 -7.67 27.93
CA TYR A 171 23.62 -8.88 28.57
C TYR A 171 22.81 -9.67 27.53
N GLY A 172 23.24 -10.91 27.23
CA GLY A 172 22.46 -11.81 26.40
C GLY A 172 21.22 -12.34 27.13
N VAL A 173 20.22 -12.77 26.36
CA VAL A 173 18.98 -13.39 26.88
C VAL A 173 19.36 -14.67 27.65
N GLY A 174 19.13 -14.69 28.97
CA GLY A 174 19.32 -15.88 29.81
C GLY A 174 20.45 -15.80 30.85
N GLY A 175 21.12 -14.66 31.04
CA GLY A 175 22.16 -14.53 32.08
C GLY A 175 23.43 -15.35 31.83
N GLN A 176 23.61 -15.86 30.61
CA GLN A 176 24.81 -16.58 30.18
C GLN A 176 25.87 -15.58 29.70
N TRP A 177 27.04 -15.60 30.34
CA TRP A 177 28.17 -14.71 30.04
C TRP A 177 29.01 -15.21 28.86
N VAL A 178 28.74 -14.80 27.61
CA VAL A 178 29.64 -15.02 26.44
C VAL A 178 29.28 -14.01 25.34
N GLN A 179 30.15 -13.37 24.52
CA GLN A 179 31.47 -13.65 23.95
C GLN A 179 32.25 -12.33 23.76
N ASP A 180 33.57 -12.28 23.62
CA ASP A 180 34.68 -13.05 24.18
C ASP A 180 35.85 -12.05 24.04
N ALA A 181 36.39 -11.53 25.15
CA ALA A 181 37.39 -10.46 25.08
C ALA A 181 38.68 -10.90 24.35
N GLY A 182 38.85 -12.22 24.16
CA GLY A 182 39.92 -12.80 23.38
C GLY A 182 39.88 -12.45 21.88
N GLU A 183 38.72 -12.50 21.22
CA GLU A 183 38.63 -12.24 19.77
C GLU A 183 38.85 -10.77 19.40
N TYR A 184 38.40 -9.83 20.24
CA TYR A 184 38.65 -8.39 20.03
C TYR A 184 40.13 -8.02 20.23
N LEU A 185 40.81 -8.68 21.17
CA LEU A 185 42.26 -8.54 21.36
C LEU A 185 43.04 -9.10 20.15
N GLN A 186 42.58 -10.21 19.57
CA GLN A 186 43.16 -10.80 18.35
C GLN A 186 42.91 -9.95 17.10
N MET A 187 41.70 -9.40 16.92
CA MET A 187 41.39 -8.48 15.83
C MET A 187 42.20 -7.18 15.92
N MET A 188 42.37 -6.62 17.12
CA MET A 188 43.13 -5.39 17.32
C MET A 188 44.65 -5.58 17.18
N GLN A 189 45.18 -6.78 17.46
CA GLN A 189 46.57 -7.13 17.13
C GLN A 189 46.82 -7.22 15.62
N GLY A 190 45.79 -7.55 14.82
CA GLY A 190 45.86 -7.54 13.35
C GLY A 190 45.66 -6.17 12.69
N ALA A 191 45.06 -5.21 13.40
CA ALA A 191 44.56 -3.98 12.78
C ALA A 191 45.48 -2.73 12.89
N GLY A 192 46.53 -2.74 13.73
CA GLY A 192 47.67 -1.80 13.65
C GLY A 192 47.40 -0.30 13.40
N ILE A 193 46.32 0.32 13.90
CA ILE A 193 45.98 1.71 13.53
C ILE A 193 45.50 2.54 14.73
N GLY A 194 46.17 3.70 14.90
CA GLY A 194 45.86 4.74 15.88
C GLY A 194 44.70 5.66 15.48
N VAL A 195 44.17 6.33 16.50
CA VAL A 195 42.98 7.18 16.53
C VAL A 195 43.08 8.40 15.61
N LYS A 196 41.97 8.69 14.88
CA LYS A 196 41.53 10.06 14.52
C LYS A 196 40.02 10.18 14.74
N GLN A 197 39.60 11.28 15.37
CA GLN A 197 38.23 11.61 15.80
C GLN A 197 37.46 12.49 14.79
N GLN A 198 36.11 12.42 14.92
CA GLN A 198 35.05 13.42 14.61
C GLN A 198 34.73 13.68 13.11
N GLU A 199 33.47 13.80 12.66
CA GLU A 199 32.34 14.57 13.23
C GLU A 199 30.94 13.95 13.08
N ASP A 200 30.07 14.38 14.00
CA ASP A 200 28.61 14.24 14.02
C ASP A 200 27.93 15.04 12.90
N SER A 201 26.85 14.50 12.34
CA SER A 201 25.69 15.33 11.96
C SER A 201 24.41 14.50 12.00
N VAL A 202 23.47 14.96 12.83
CA VAL A 202 22.06 14.57 12.85
C VAL A 202 21.38 15.24 11.67
N ASP A 203 20.68 14.49 10.81
CA ASP A 203 19.38 14.91 10.29
C ASP A 203 18.61 13.76 9.62
N SER A 204 17.29 13.88 9.70
CA SER A 204 16.28 12.92 9.30
C SER A 204 16.07 12.85 7.78
N ASP A 205 16.47 11.76 7.13
CA ASP A 205 16.10 11.47 5.74
C ASP A 205 15.55 10.04 5.61
N VAL A 206 14.23 9.92 5.67
CA VAL A 206 13.53 8.70 5.28
C VAL A 206 13.56 8.61 3.75
N GLY A 207 14.34 7.69 3.19
CA GLY A 207 14.11 7.14 1.85
C GLY A 207 14.98 7.64 0.69
N ARG A 208 16.08 8.37 0.92
CA ARG A 208 16.99 8.79 -0.18
C ARG A 208 17.87 7.64 -0.67
N ASN A 209 18.06 7.54 -1.98
CA ASN A 209 19.00 6.59 -2.56
C ASN A 209 20.46 6.99 -2.24
N GLN A 210 21.31 5.99 -1.99
CA GLN A 210 22.74 6.25 -1.79
C GLN A 210 23.39 6.68 -3.12
N PRO A 211 24.43 7.54 -3.10
CA PRO A 211 25.14 7.95 -4.29
C PRO A 211 25.72 6.75 -5.05
N GLY A 212 25.49 6.69 -6.35
CA GLY A 212 25.88 5.57 -7.19
C GLY A 212 25.01 5.43 -8.44
N MET A 213 25.24 4.37 -9.21
CA MET A 213 24.39 4.04 -10.35
C MET A 213 23.12 3.36 -9.86
N VAL A 214 21.99 4.05 -9.97
CA VAL A 214 20.67 3.55 -9.58
C VAL A 214 19.83 3.38 -10.84
N VAL A 215 19.06 2.30 -10.91
CA VAL A 215 18.15 2.06 -12.04
C VAL A 215 17.04 3.11 -12.01
N ALA A 216 16.71 3.71 -13.15
CA ALA A 216 15.76 4.81 -13.27
C ALA A 216 14.42 4.56 -12.56
N VAL A 217 13.94 3.31 -12.55
CA VAL A 217 12.70 2.91 -11.84
C VAL A 217 12.74 3.09 -10.32
N HIS A 218 13.92 3.12 -9.73
CA HIS A 218 14.11 3.24 -8.29
C HIS A 218 14.42 4.66 -7.84
N ILE A 219 14.48 5.62 -8.77
CA ILE A 219 14.72 7.02 -8.46
C ILE A 219 13.39 7.65 -8.10
N GLY A 220 13.36 8.40 -7.00
CA GLY A 220 12.17 9.04 -6.48
C GLY A 220 12.32 10.56 -6.36
N ALA A 221 11.21 11.22 -6.04
CA ALA A 221 11.22 12.64 -5.71
C ALA A 221 12.18 12.92 -4.53
N GLY A 222 13.03 13.93 -4.68
CA GLY A 222 14.06 14.31 -3.71
C GLY A 222 15.42 13.61 -3.88
N ASP A 223 15.58 12.72 -4.86
CA ASP A 223 16.90 12.23 -5.28
C ASP A 223 17.60 13.27 -6.16
N PHE A 224 18.94 13.35 -6.05
CA PHE A 224 19.75 14.19 -6.92
C PHE A 224 20.42 13.32 -7.98
N VAL A 225 20.20 13.64 -9.25
CA VAL A 225 20.79 12.89 -10.37
C VAL A 225 21.69 13.76 -11.21
N LYS A 226 22.72 13.15 -11.80
CA LYS A 226 23.61 13.83 -12.71
C LYS A 226 23.20 13.57 -14.16
N PHE A 227 22.73 14.61 -14.84
CA PHE A 227 22.33 14.56 -16.23
C PHE A 227 23.07 15.62 -17.04
N LYS A 228 23.67 15.23 -18.18
CA LYS A 228 24.47 16.13 -19.05
C LYS A 228 25.56 16.94 -18.32
N GLY A 229 26.13 16.37 -17.25
CA GLY A 229 27.18 17.00 -16.46
C GLY A 229 26.70 18.01 -15.42
N GLN A 230 25.39 18.17 -15.24
CA GLN A 230 24.77 19.00 -14.22
C GLN A 230 23.98 18.13 -13.24
N VAL A 231 23.84 18.60 -12.00
CA VAL A 231 23.07 17.91 -10.95
C VAL A 231 21.67 18.52 -10.90
N PHE A 232 20.66 17.66 -10.93
CA PHE A 232 19.25 18.03 -10.85
C PHE A 232 18.57 17.31 -9.71
N GLU A 233 17.71 18.01 -8.99
CA GLU A 233 16.79 17.41 -8.03
C GLU A 233 15.56 16.90 -8.77
N VAL A 234 15.17 15.66 -8.50
CA VAL A 234 13.97 15.04 -9.06
C VAL A 234 12.74 15.55 -8.30
N GLU A 235 11.82 16.19 -9.01
CA GLU A 235 10.54 16.68 -8.49
C GLU A 235 9.46 15.60 -8.56
N GLU A 236 9.39 14.88 -9.69
CA GLU A 236 8.37 13.85 -9.93
C GLU A 236 8.91 12.75 -10.86
N THR A 237 8.41 11.52 -10.67
CA THR A 237 8.77 10.35 -11.47
C THR A 237 7.51 9.70 -12.02
N ASP A 238 7.41 9.60 -13.34
CA ASP A 238 6.29 8.97 -14.05
C ASP A 238 6.74 7.70 -14.78
N PHE A 239 5.90 6.67 -14.72
CA PHE A 239 6.15 5.32 -15.24
C PHE A 239 5.10 4.96 -16.30
N ASP A 240 5.54 4.78 -17.54
CA ASP A 240 4.73 4.26 -18.65
C ASP A 240 5.30 2.90 -19.10
N ASP A 241 4.51 2.08 -19.80
CA ASP A 241 4.67 0.62 -20.00
C ASP A 241 6.10 0.09 -20.25
N HIS A 242 7.05 0.91 -20.73
CA HIS A 242 8.48 0.57 -20.85
C HIS A 242 9.46 1.71 -20.50
N ASP A 243 8.99 2.91 -20.16
CA ASP A 243 9.80 4.13 -20.01
C ASP A 243 9.58 4.81 -18.65
N VAL A 244 10.63 5.49 -18.16
CA VAL A 244 10.63 6.32 -16.95
C VAL A 244 10.88 7.76 -17.36
N THR A 245 10.04 8.67 -16.87
CA THR A 245 10.24 10.12 -17.02
C THR A 245 10.54 10.73 -15.66
N LEU A 246 11.75 11.26 -15.48
CA LEU A 246 12.14 12.04 -14.31
C LEU A 246 11.96 13.52 -14.62
N TRP A 247 11.09 14.20 -13.89
CA TRP A 247 10.90 15.65 -13.95
C TRP A 247 11.81 16.31 -12.91
N PHE A 248 12.57 17.32 -13.34
CA PHE A 248 13.51 18.03 -12.48
C PHE A 248 12.99 19.39 -12.06
N VAL A 249 13.38 19.80 -10.85
CA VAL A 249 13.17 21.17 -10.36
C VAL A 249 13.84 22.14 -11.35
N GLY A 250 13.02 22.98 -12.00
CA GLY A 250 13.46 23.87 -13.09
C GLY A 250 12.95 23.49 -14.48
N GLY A 251 12.08 22.47 -14.59
CA GLY A 251 11.28 22.19 -15.80
C GLY A 251 11.99 21.35 -16.86
N ASN A 252 13.19 20.83 -16.57
CA ASN A 252 13.85 19.85 -17.44
C ASN A 252 13.31 18.45 -17.15
N ALA A 253 13.36 17.57 -18.14
CA ALA A 253 12.95 16.17 -17.98
C ALA A 253 13.98 15.22 -18.60
N LEU A 254 14.16 14.06 -17.96
CA LEU A 254 14.90 12.92 -18.48
C LEU A 254 13.94 11.76 -18.73
N LYS A 255 13.74 11.42 -20.01
CA LYS A 255 13.04 10.20 -20.42
C LYS A 255 14.04 9.12 -20.79
N CYS A 256 13.93 7.94 -20.18
CA CYS A 256 14.80 6.79 -20.44
C CYS A 256 14.06 5.46 -20.21
N ALA A 257 14.60 4.36 -20.70
CA ALA A 257 14.00 3.03 -20.46
C ALA A 257 14.06 2.65 -18.97
N ALA A 258 13.10 1.86 -18.49
CA ALA A 258 13.01 1.51 -17.07
C ALA A 258 14.27 0.88 -16.45
N GLY A 259 15.06 0.15 -17.25
CA GLY A 259 16.34 -0.43 -16.83
C GLY A 259 17.56 0.49 -16.94
N CYS A 260 17.40 1.76 -17.31
CA CYS A 260 18.51 2.67 -17.56
C CYS A 260 19.23 3.02 -16.24
N PRO A 261 20.55 2.79 -16.11
CA PRO A 261 21.31 3.24 -14.96
C PRO A 261 21.48 4.77 -15.02
N VAL A 262 21.12 5.45 -13.95
CA VAL A 262 21.24 6.89 -13.76
C VAL A 262 22.14 7.14 -12.54
N GLU A 263 23.07 8.07 -12.67
CA GLU A 263 24.01 8.43 -11.60
C GLU A 263 23.28 9.30 -10.57
N VAL A 264 22.98 8.72 -9.41
CA VAL A 264 22.50 9.42 -8.23
C VAL A 264 23.70 9.97 -7.46
N VAL A 265 23.61 11.22 -7.03
CA VAL A 265 24.66 11.92 -6.27
C VAL A 265 24.10 12.41 -4.94
N SER A 266 24.97 12.70 -3.98
CA SER A 266 24.55 13.39 -2.76
C SER A 266 24.06 14.79 -3.09
N ALA A 267 23.15 15.31 -2.26
CA ALA A 267 22.72 16.70 -2.33
C ALA A 267 23.94 17.63 -2.45
N PRO A 268 23.95 18.58 -3.41
CA PRO A 268 25.05 19.52 -3.51
C PRO A 268 25.09 20.36 -2.24
N VAL A 269 26.20 20.26 -1.48
CA VAL A 269 26.47 21.16 -0.37
C VAL A 269 26.48 22.58 -0.93
N ALA A 270 25.52 23.41 -0.53
CA ALA A 270 25.43 24.79 -0.97
C ALA A 270 26.69 25.55 -0.53
N ALA A 271 27.71 25.60 -1.39
CA ALA A 271 28.76 26.58 -1.28
C ALA A 271 28.11 27.94 -1.52
N GLY A 272 27.95 28.74 -0.47
CA GLY A 272 27.33 30.05 -0.52
C GLY A 272 27.92 30.92 -1.63
N ILE A 273 27.17 31.10 -2.71
CA ILE A 273 27.45 32.13 -3.70
C ILE A 273 26.77 33.40 -3.21
N LYS A 274 27.59 34.33 -2.76
CA LYS A 274 27.24 35.71 -2.44
C LYS A 274 26.41 36.33 -3.57
N VAL A 275 25.25 36.87 -3.19
CA VAL A 275 24.61 37.96 -3.91
C VAL A 275 25.60 39.12 -3.97
N LYS A 276 26.03 39.51 -5.18
CA LYS A 276 26.59 40.83 -5.44
C LYS A 276 25.51 41.64 -6.14
N GLY A 277 25.06 42.71 -5.47
CA GLY A 277 24.27 43.75 -6.11
C GLY A 277 25.08 44.48 -7.17
N GLU A 278 24.40 44.88 -8.24
CA GLU A 278 24.01 46.26 -8.54
C GLU A 278 22.71 46.23 -9.37
#